data_AF-A0A9E4RGR9-F1
#
_entry.id   AF-A0A9E4RGR9-F1
#
_cell.length_a   1.000
_cell.length_b   1.000
_cell.length_c   1.000
_cell.angle_alpha   90.00
_cell.angle_beta   90.00
_cell.angle_gamma   90.00
#
_symmetry.space_group_name_H-M   'P 1'
#
loop_
_entity.id
_entity.type
_entity.pdbx_description
1 polymer ?
#
loop_
_entity_poly.entity_id
_entity_poly.type
_entity_poly.pdbx_seq_one_letter_code
_entity_poly.pdbx_strand_id
1 'polypeptide(L)' 'MDKPVIAARQPSKVDLVAGEEYTWCRCGRSSSQPFCDGSHRGTSFTPLK' A
#
# COMPACT_ATOMS: atom_id res chain seq x y z
N MET A 1 0.45 -7.50 -17.76
CA MET A 1 0.33 -7.69 -16.31
C MET A 1 1.09 -6.56 -15.64
N ASP A 2 0.41 -5.75 -14.84
CA ASP A 2 1.05 -4.62 -14.17
C ASP A 2 2.04 -5.14 -13.12
N LYS A 3 3.22 -4.53 -13.09
CA LYS A 3 4.26 -4.83 -12.09
C LYS A 3 4.15 -3.82 -10.94
N PRO A 4 4.28 -4.25 -9.68
CA PRO A 4 4.36 -3.32 -8.57
C PRO A 4 5.69 -2.55 -8.63
N VAL A 5 5.68 -1.33 -8.11
CA VAL A 5 6.88 -0.49 -7.99
C VAL A 5 7.54 -0.72 -6.63
N ILE A 6 8.86 -0.68 -6.56
CA ILE A 6 9.58 -0.71 -5.28
C ILE A 6 9.34 0.64 -4.60
N ALA A 7 8.48 0.67 -3.59
CA ALA A 7 8.19 1.88 -2.82
C ALA A 7 9.36 2.31 -1.92
N ALA A 8 9.99 1.33 -1.25
CA ALA A 8 11.18 1.51 -0.44
C ALA A 8 12.01 0.22 -0.44
N ARG A 9 13.32 0.33 -0.19
CA ARG A 9 14.24 -0.82 -0.04
C ARG A 9 14.33 -1.32 1.41
N GLN A 10 13.49 -0.79 2.28
CA GLN A 10 13.45 -1.07 3.71
C GLN A 10 11.98 -1.14 4.17
N PRO A 11 11.67 -1.94 5.21
CA PRO A 11 10.32 -2.04 5.75
C PRO A 11 9.92 -0.78 6.53
N SER A 12 8.62 -0.48 6.53
CA SER A 12 8.03 0.55 7.38
C SER A 12 7.53 -0.07 8.67
N LYS A 13 8.06 0.37 9.82
CA LYS A 13 7.48 0.05 11.13
C LYS A 13 6.30 1.01 11.38
N VAL A 14 5.14 0.47 11.72
CA VAL A 14 3.94 1.25 12.05
C VAL A 14 3.28 0.68 13.29
N ASP A 15 2.75 1.55 14.14
CA ASP A 15 1.92 1.17 15.26
C ASP A 15 0.47 1.08 14.78
N LEU A 16 -0.18 -0.06 15.04
CA LEU A 16 -1.57 -0.30 14.65
C LEU A 16 -2.46 -0.24 15.88
N VAL A 17 -3.65 0.33 15.71
CA VAL A 17 -4.67 0.40 16.75
C VAL A 17 -5.64 -0.77 16.54
N ALA A 18 -5.92 -1.52 17.61
CA ALA A 18 -6.85 -2.63 17.56
C ALA A 18 -8.27 -2.13 17.22
N GLY A 19 -8.91 -2.75 16.23
CA GLY A 19 -10.26 -2.40 15.78
C GLY A 19 -10.32 -1.39 14.63
N GLU A 20 -9.20 -0.77 14.26
CA GLU A 20 -9.12 0.09 13.07
C GLU A 20 -8.88 -0.74 11.80
N GLU A 21 -9.55 -0.36 10.70
CA GLU A 21 -9.32 -0.96 9.40
C GLU A 21 -8.18 -0.23 8.67
N TYR A 22 -7.18 -0.99 8.25
CA TYR A 22 -6.07 -0.47 7.44
C TYR A 22 -6.15 -1.07 6.05
N THR A 23 -5.62 -0.37 5.05
CA THR A 23 -5.49 -0.94 3.71
C THR A 23 -4.04 -0.92 3.27
N TRP A 24 -3.46 -2.10 3.05
CA TRP A 24 -2.07 -2.27 2.64
C TRP A 24 -1.88 -2.01 1.14
N CYS A 25 -0.85 -1.24 0.80
CA CYS A 25 -0.51 -0.91 -0.57
C CYS A 25 0.17 -2.09 -1.28
N ARG A 26 -0.43 -2.56 -2.38
CA ARG A 26 0.14 -3.65 -3.21
C ARG A 26 0.84 -3.19 -4.48
N CYS A 27 0.56 -1.97 -4.94
CA CYS A 27 1.09 -1.46 -6.21
C CYS A 27 2.42 -0.72 -6.07
N GLY A 28 2.79 -0.32 -4.85
CA GLY A 28 4.01 0.45 -4.56
C GLY A 28 3.98 1.93 -4.96
N ARG A 29 2.83 2.44 -5.43
CA ARG A 29 2.67 3.83 -5.90
C ARG A 29 2.15 4.80 -4.83
N SER A 30 1.74 4.28 -3.67
CA SER A 30 1.19 5.12 -2.59
C SER A 30 2.24 6.08 -2.05
N SER A 31 1.83 7.31 -1.76
CA SER A 31 2.63 8.31 -1.04
C SER A 31 2.52 8.15 0.48
N SER A 32 1.56 7.33 0.98
CA SER A 32 1.30 7.07 2.40
C SER A 32 1.72 5.65 2.84
N GLN A 33 2.82 5.13 2.29
CA GLN A 33 3.33 3.79 2.61
C GLN A 33 3.44 3.55 4.13
N PRO A 34 3.07 2.35 4.63
CA PRO A 34 2.75 1.13 3.88
C PRO A 34 1.28 1.04 3.42
N PHE A 35 0.48 2.06 3.67
CA PHE A 35 -0.96 2.06 3.41
C PHE A 35 -1.31 2.56 2.01
N CYS A 36 -2.50 2.22 1.55
CA CYS A 36 -3.02 2.67 0.27
C CYS A 36 -3.64 4.07 0.38
N ASP A 37 -3.26 4.97 -0.53
CA ASP A 37 -3.84 6.31 -0.72
C ASP A 37 -4.78 6.42 -1.93
N GLY A 38 -4.91 5.36 -2.74
CA GLY A 38 -5.68 5.37 -3.98
C GLY A 38 -4.85 5.48 -5.27
N SER A 39 -3.53 5.66 -5.17
CA SER A 39 -2.59 5.72 -6.30
C SER A 39 -2.50 4.43 -7.14
N HIS A 40 -3.19 3.36 -6.73
CA HIS A 40 -3.33 2.13 -7.51
C HIS A 40 -4.34 2.24 -8.67
N ARG A 41 -5.19 3.28 -8.69
CA ARG A 41 -6.19 3.48 -9.75
C ARG A 41 -5.52 3.53 -11.13
N GLY A 42 -6.07 2.80 -12.08
CA GLY A 42 -5.49 2.63 -13.42
C GLY A 42 -4.49 1.47 -13.53
N THR A 43 -4.29 0.70 -12.47
CA THR A 43 -3.56 -0.59 -12.50
C THR A 43 -4.48 -1.75 -12.14
N SER A 44 -4.04 -2.98 -12.37
CA SER A 44 -4.74 -4.21 -11.96
C SER A 44 -4.67 -4.49 -10.45
N PHE A 45 -4.02 -3.65 -9.65
CA PHE A 45 -3.88 -3.85 -8.21
C PHE A 45 -5.06 -3.26 -7.44
N THR A 46 -5.67 -4.06 -6.57
CA THR A 46 -6.52 -3.55 -5.48
C THR A 46 -5.74 -3.50 -4.17
N PRO A 47 -6.11 -2.69 -3.17
CA PRO A 47 -5.47 -2.74 -1.84
C PRO A 47 -5.85 -4.05 -1.11
N LEU A 48 -5.03 -4.47 -0.15
CA LEU A 48 -5.42 -5.53 0.79
C LEU A 48 -6.00 -4.86 2.04
N LYS A 49 -7.14 -5.33 2.53
CA LYS A 49 -7.69 -4.92 3.82
C LYS A 49 -7.06 -5.74 4.94
#